data_AF-A0A9C9U2Y1-F1
#
_entry.id   AF-A0A9C9U2Y1-F1
#
_cell.length_a   1.000
_cell.length_b   1.000
_cell.length_c   1.000
_cell.angle_alpha   90.00
_cell.angle_beta   90.00
_cell.angle_gamma   90.00
#
_symmetry.space_group_name_H-M   'P 1'
#
loop_
_entity.id
_entity.type
_entity.pdbx_description
1 polymer ?
#
loop_
_entity_poly.entity_id
_entity_poly.type
_entity_poly.pdbx_seq_one_letter_code
_entity_poly.pdbx_strand_id
1 'polypeptide(L)'
;MHEGHGYQQLKDKTTIGDILKTATEFEKTAMNFYIALKDKVSKRLRPIVQELATEEKHHYELFQNLSNYPQVPEQMAQLIKIPPSDHRFSDYIQTPELSDYPDDQAILQYALGREQAAMEQYITLSEETPPGPIQDLFRSLAKEELSHKQELEKRYYELVHSGGV
;
A
#
# COMPACT_ATOMS: atom_id res chain seq x y z
N MET A 1 22.18 -1.99 -11.21
CA MET A 1 21.52 -2.57 -10.03
C MET A 1 21.14 -1.38 -9.16
N HIS A 2 19.93 -0.85 -9.34
CA HIS A 2 19.43 0.25 -8.51
C HIS A 2 18.86 -0.38 -7.23
N GLU A 3 19.62 -0.35 -6.15
CA GLU A 3 19.07 -0.66 -4.83
C GLU A 3 18.03 0.42 -4.52
N GLY A 4 16.75 0.05 -4.54
CA GLY A 4 15.66 0.97 -4.26
C GLY A 4 15.79 1.57 -2.85
N HIS A 5 15.46 2.84 -2.68
CA HIS A 5 15.53 3.55 -1.39
C HIS A 5 14.79 2.85 -0.24
N GLY A 6 13.82 1.99 -0.54
CA GLY A 6 13.14 1.16 0.45
C GLY A 6 13.98 0.02 1.05
N TYR A 7 14.94 -0.53 0.30
CA TYR A 7 15.83 -1.59 0.77
C TYR A 7 16.60 -1.17 2.02
N GLN A 8 17.08 0.07 2.03
CA GLN A 8 17.84 0.62 3.15
C GLN A 8 16.98 0.83 4.39
N GLN A 9 15.66 1.05 4.26
CA GLN A 9 14.76 1.29 5.41
C GLN A 9 14.32 0.00 6.12
N LEU A 10 14.39 -1.14 5.43
CA LEU A 10 13.94 -2.44 5.96
C LEU A 10 15.08 -3.35 6.41
N LYS A 11 16.31 -3.12 5.93
CA LYS A 11 17.47 -3.97 6.22
C LYS A 11 17.76 -4.16 7.73
N ASP A 12 17.35 -3.19 8.55
CA ASP A 12 17.59 -3.18 10.00
C ASP A 12 16.33 -3.51 10.84
N LYS A 13 15.18 -3.77 10.20
CA LYS A 13 13.91 -4.00 10.89
C LYS A 13 13.71 -5.49 11.15
N THR A 14 13.68 -5.90 12.41
CA THR A 14 13.63 -7.33 12.78
C THR A 14 12.33 -7.73 13.45
N THR A 15 11.59 -6.76 14.00
CA THR A 15 10.33 -7.00 14.70
C THR A 15 9.11 -6.67 13.85
N ILE A 16 7.96 -7.27 14.19
CA ILE A 16 6.67 -6.94 13.58
C ILE A 16 6.33 -5.45 13.79
N GLY A 17 6.63 -4.89 14.95
CA GLY A 17 6.42 -3.48 15.25
C GLY A 17 7.22 -2.55 14.31
N ASP A 18 8.46 -2.92 14.00
CA ASP A 18 9.27 -2.14 13.05
C ASP A 18 8.64 -2.16 11.66
N ILE A 19 8.13 -3.31 11.21
CA ILE A 19 7.50 -3.44 9.90
C ILE A 19 6.20 -2.66 9.84
N LEU A 20 5.36 -2.74 10.87
CA LEU A 20 4.15 -1.92 10.97
C LEU A 20 4.46 -0.43 10.92
N LYS A 21 5.59 0.01 11.50
CA LYS A 21 6.04 1.40 11.36
C LYS A 21 6.41 1.76 9.93
N THR A 22 7.01 0.85 9.15
CA THR A 22 7.24 1.08 7.71
C THR A 22 5.91 1.16 6.95
N ALA A 23 5.02 0.19 7.17
CA ALA A 23 3.71 0.15 6.53
C ALA A 23 2.92 1.44 6.81
N THR A 24 2.92 1.90 8.07
CA THR A 24 2.29 3.18 8.46
C THR A 24 2.82 4.37 7.67
N GLU A 25 4.14 4.48 7.47
CA GLU A 25 4.71 5.61 6.70
C GLU A 25 4.40 5.48 5.20
N PHE A 26 4.24 4.25 4.71
CA PHE A 26 3.82 3.99 3.34
C PHE A 26 2.39 4.48 3.08
N GLU A 27 1.43 4.12 3.94
CA GLU A 27 0.03 4.58 3.80
C GLU A 27 -0.07 6.10 3.94
N LYS A 28 0.73 6.69 4.83
CA LYS A 28 0.82 8.14 4.96
C LYS A 28 1.34 8.80 3.68
N THR A 29 2.36 8.24 3.07
CA THR A 29 2.93 8.73 1.80
C THR A 29 1.90 8.64 0.68
N ALA A 30 1.18 7.53 0.62
CA ALA A 30 0.10 7.28 -0.32
C ALA A 30 -1.06 8.27 -0.19
N MET A 31 -1.57 8.41 1.03
CA MET A 31 -2.62 9.33 1.40
C MET A 31 -2.24 10.75 0.97
N ASN A 32 -1.04 11.21 1.33
CA ASN A 32 -0.56 12.54 0.95
C ASN A 32 -0.45 12.70 -0.58
N PHE A 33 0.01 11.67 -1.27
CA PHE A 33 0.10 11.63 -2.71
C PHE A 33 -1.28 11.82 -3.36
N TYR A 34 -2.29 11.01 -2.99
CA TYR A 34 -3.63 11.12 -3.57
C TYR A 34 -4.34 12.42 -3.17
N ILE A 35 -4.14 12.91 -1.94
CA ILE A 35 -4.63 14.24 -1.52
C ILE A 35 -4.08 15.34 -2.45
N ALA A 36 -2.76 15.32 -2.73
CA ALA A 36 -2.12 16.30 -3.60
C ALA A 36 -2.55 16.16 -5.07
N LEU A 37 -2.95 14.96 -5.49
CA LEU A 37 -3.36 14.67 -6.85
C LEU A 37 -4.79 15.15 -7.15
N LYS A 38 -5.66 15.24 -6.13
CA LYS A 38 -7.08 15.64 -6.27
C LYS A 38 -7.29 16.92 -7.10
N ASP A 39 -6.43 17.92 -6.94
CA ASP A 39 -6.55 19.18 -7.67
C ASP A 39 -5.86 19.18 -9.04
N LYS A 40 -5.07 18.13 -9.33
CA LYS A 40 -4.29 17.94 -10.57
C LYS A 40 -4.98 17.01 -11.56
N VAL A 41 -5.97 16.23 -11.13
CA VAL A 41 -6.71 15.29 -12.01
C VAL A 41 -7.94 15.91 -12.67
N SER A 42 -8.39 15.26 -13.76
CA SER A 42 -9.64 15.62 -14.43
C SER A 42 -10.84 15.49 -13.47
N LYS A 43 -11.94 16.22 -13.77
CA LYS A 43 -13.18 16.10 -12.99
C LYS A 43 -13.71 14.66 -12.91
N ARG A 44 -13.43 13.84 -13.93
CA ARG A 44 -13.83 12.43 -14.01
C ARG A 44 -13.10 11.58 -12.97
N LEU A 45 -11.81 11.85 -12.74
CA LEU A 45 -10.99 11.08 -11.79
C LEU A 45 -11.00 11.60 -10.35
N ARG A 46 -11.46 12.82 -10.10
CA ARG A 46 -11.52 13.37 -8.73
C ARG A 46 -12.21 12.46 -7.71
N PRO A 47 -13.34 11.79 -8.02
CA PRO A 47 -13.97 10.87 -7.07
C PRO A 47 -13.05 9.68 -6.75
N ILE A 48 -12.42 9.08 -7.75
CA ILE A 48 -11.50 7.94 -7.59
C ILE A 48 -10.32 8.32 -6.69
N VAL A 49 -9.65 9.44 -6.99
CA VAL A 49 -8.51 9.90 -6.19
C VAL A 49 -8.91 10.24 -4.75
N GLN A 50 -10.12 10.74 -4.55
CA GLN A 50 -10.64 11.00 -3.21
C GLN A 50 -10.97 9.71 -2.45
N GLU A 51 -11.52 8.69 -3.13
CA GLU A 51 -11.76 7.36 -2.58
C GLU A 51 -10.44 6.74 -2.11
N LEU A 52 -9.43 6.68 -2.98
CA LEU A 52 -8.08 6.16 -2.65
C LEU A 52 -7.44 6.92 -1.48
N ALA A 53 -7.50 8.26 -1.48
CA ALA A 53 -6.99 9.05 -0.36
C ALA A 53 -7.69 8.74 0.97
N THR A 54 -8.95 8.34 0.93
CA THR A 54 -9.76 8.01 2.11
C THR A 54 -9.44 6.60 2.61
N GLU A 55 -9.26 5.65 1.71
CA GLU A 55 -8.83 4.27 2.00
C GLU A 55 -7.46 4.26 2.69
N GLU A 56 -6.47 4.91 2.07
CA GLU A 56 -5.10 5.03 2.60
C GLU A 56 -5.07 5.71 3.97
N LYS A 57 -5.97 6.68 4.19
CA LYS A 57 -6.15 7.30 5.51
C LYS A 57 -6.67 6.29 6.53
N HIS A 58 -7.64 5.46 6.18
CA HIS A 58 -8.16 4.43 7.08
C HIS A 58 -7.09 3.41 7.46
N HIS A 59 -6.25 2.98 6.50
CA HIS A 59 -5.13 2.08 6.81
C HIS A 59 -4.09 2.74 7.72
N TYR A 60 -3.74 4.00 7.45
CA TYR A 60 -2.86 4.79 8.32
C TYR A 60 -3.40 4.91 9.76
N GLU A 61 -4.69 5.19 9.91
CA GLU A 61 -5.35 5.27 11.22
C GLU A 61 -5.44 3.89 11.90
N LEU A 62 -5.71 2.83 11.14
CA LEU A 62 -5.74 1.46 11.64
C LEU A 62 -4.39 1.09 12.26
N PHE A 63 -3.29 1.29 11.55
CA PHE A 63 -1.95 0.95 12.04
C PHE A 63 -1.53 1.76 13.27
N GLN A 64 -1.84 3.06 13.32
CA GLN A 64 -1.55 3.88 14.50
C GLN A 64 -2.29 3.42 15.76
N ASN A 65 -3.45 2.80 15.61
CA ASN A 65 -4.28 2.37 16.73
C ASN A 65 -4.04 0.91 17.15
N LEU A 66 -3.19 0.17 16.43
CA LEU A 66 -2.94 -1.26 16.70
C LEU A 66 -2.40 -1.53 18.11
N SER A 67 -1.58 -0.65 18.67
CA SER A 67 -1.05 -0.81 20.03
C SER A 67 -2.12 -0.74 21.13
N ASN A 68 -3.32 -0.24 20.82
CA ASN A 68 -4.42 -0.13 21.77
C ASN A 68 -5.13 -1.48 22.01
N TYR A 69 -4.90 -2.48 21.16
CA TYR A 69 -5.50 -3.81 21.30
C TYR A 69 -4.65 -4.68 22.24
N PRO A 70 -5.20 -5.24 23.34
CA PRO A 70 -4.41 -5.89 24.40
C PRO A 70 -3.46 -7.02 23.93
N GLN A 71 -3.81 -7.74 22.85
CA GLN A 71 -3.03 -8.87 22.34
C GLN A 71 -1.96 -8.46 21.32
N VAL A 72 -1.97 -7.21 20.85
CA VAL A 72 -1.11 -6.74 19.77
C VAL A 72 0.29 -6.35 20.24
N PRO A 73 0.50 -5.62 21.36
CA PRO A 73 1.84 -5.22 21.80
C PRO A 73 2.82 -6.40 21.96
N GLU A 74 2.36 -7.53 22.49
CA GLU A 74 3.19 -8.73 22.62
C GLU A 74 3.57 -9.30 21.25
N GLN A 75 2.62 -9.37 20.31
CA GLN A 75 2.90 -9.83 18.96
C GLN A 75 3.84 -8.87 18.20
N MET A 76 3.72 -7.56 18.40
CA MET A 76 4.59 -6.56 17.78
C MET A 76 6.07 -6.71 18.16
N ALA A 77 6.35 -7.21 19.37
CA ALA A 77 7.71 -7.46 19.84
C ALA A 77 8.34 -8.74 19.24
N GLN A 78 7.54 -9.58 18.58
CA GLN A 78 8.04 -10.83 17.98
C GLN A 78 8.79 -10.55 16.67
N LEU A 79 9.76 -11.42 16.38
CA LEU A 79 10.49 -11.42 15.13
C LEU A 79 9.66 -12.07 14.02
N ILE A 80 9.82 -11.59 12.79
CA ILE A 80 9.32 -12.31 11.61
C ILE A 80 10.25 -13.47 11.24
N LYS A 81 9.71 -14.50 10.56
CA LYS A 81 10.45 -15.74 10.28
C LYS A 81 11.60 -15.53 9.29
N ILE A 82 11.41 -14.74 8.24
CA ILE A 82 12.43 -14.35 7.27
C ILE A 82 12.65 -12.83 7.38
N PRO A 83 13.88 -12.34 7.62
CA PRO A 83 14.11 -10.92 7.81
C PRO A 83 13.76 -10.10 6.55
N PRO A 84 13.21 -8.88 6.70
CA PRO A 84 12.78 -8.04 5.58
C PRO A 84 13.95 -7.42 4.80
N SER A 85 15.19 -7.74 5.18
CA SER A 85 16.41 -7.49 4.40
C SER A 85 16.54 -8.37 3.15
N ASP A 86 15.66 -9.37 2.97
CA ASP A 86 15.57 -10.13 1.73
C ASP A 86 15.04 -9.22 0.61
N HIS A 87 15.66 -9.27 -0.58
CA HIS A 87 15.45 -8.34 -1.70
C HIS A 87 13.96 -8.22 -2.11
N ARG A 88 13.18 -9.26 -1.85
CA ARG A 88 11.73 -9.28 -2.09
C ARG A 88 11.04 -8.09 -1.44
N PHE A 89 11.40 -7.72 -0.21
CA PHE A 89 10.68 -6.70 0.54
C PHE A 89 10.98 -5.27 0.03
N SER A 90 12.19 -5.04 -0.48
CA SER A 90 12.58 -3.75 -1.03
C SER A 90 12.00 -3.42 -2.39
N ASP A 91 11.76 -4.45 -3.20
CA ASP A 91 11.20 -4.30 -4.54
C ASP A 91 9.77 -3.75 -4.45
N TYR A 92 9.05 -4.07 -3.37
CA TYR A 92 7.72 -3.54 -3.12
C TYR A 92 7.66 -2.08 -2.66
N ILE A 93 8.80 -1.44 -2.35
CA ILE A 93 8.83 -0.02 -1.94
C ILE A 93 8.98 0.92 -3.15
N GLN A 94 9.22 0.38 -4.34
CA GLN A 94 9.30 1.19 -5.55
C GLN A 94 7.91 1.68 -5.94
N THR A 95 7.64 2.96 -5.66
CA THR A 95 6.48 3.66 -6.22
C THR A 95 6.78 4.02 -7.68
N PRO A 96 5.86 3.77 -8.63
CA PRO A 96 6.06 4.21 -10.00
C PRO A 96 6.15 5.74 -10.04
N GLU A 97 7.11 6.31 -10.78
CA GLU A 97 7.14 7.78 -10.91
C GLU A 97 5.98 8.24 -11.80
N LEU A 98 5.20 9.20 -11.30
CA LEU A 98 4.23 9.95 -12.11
C LEU A 98 4.88 11.26 -12.56
N SER A 99 4.70 11.58 -13.84
CA SER A 99 5.08 12.90 -14.37
C SER A 99 4.32 14.03 -13.66
N ASP A 100 4.83 15.26 -13.72
CA ASP A 100 4.20 16.44 -13.08
C ASP A 100 2.74 16.70 -13.52
N TYR A 101 2.36 16.24 -14.71
CA TYR A 101 1.03 16.38 -15.31
C TYR A 101 0.56 15.05 -15.92
N PRO A 102 0.24 14.06 -15.09
CA PRO A 102 -0.15 12.76 -15.60
C PRO A 102 -1.55 12.84 -16.20
N ASP A 103 -1.76 12.14 -17.31
CA ASP A 103 -3.11 11.95 -17.84
C ASP A 103 -3.91 10.96 -16.99
N ASP A 104 -5.22 10.88 -17.24
CA ASP A 104 -6.12 10.03 -16.48
C ASP A 104 -5.73 8.54 -16.54
N GLN A 105 -5.15 8.11 -17.67
CA GLN A 105 -4.71 6.72 -17.85
C GLN A 105 -3.49 6.42 -16.99
N ALA A 106 -2.49 7.31 -16.97
CA ALA A 106 -1.29 7.19 -16.15
C ALA A 106 -1.61 7.16 -14.65
N ILE A 107 -2.58 7.98 -14.21
CA ILE A 107 -3.03 8.00 -12.81
C ILE A 107 -3.63 6.64 -12.40
N LEU A 108 -4.50 6.07 -13.24
CA LEU A 108 -5.10 4.77 -12.96
C LEU A 108 -4.07 3.63 -13.03
N GLN A 109 -3.10 3.68 -13.95
CA GLN A 109 -2.01 2.71 -14.00
C GLN A 109 -1.13 2.78 -12.74
N TYR A 110 -0.82 3.99 -12.27
CA TYR A 110 -0.10 4.17 -11.02
C TYR A 110 -0.88 3.60 -9.85
N ALA A 111 -2.17 3.92 -9.72
CA ALA A 111 -3.02 3.39 -8.65
C ALA A 111 -3.09 1.86 -8.69
N LEU A 112 -3.27 1.25 -9.88
CA LEU A 112 -3.24 -0.20 -10.04
C LEU A 112 -1.91 -0.84 -9.60
N GLY A 113 -0.78 -0.20 -9.94
CA GLY A 113 0.53 -0.65 -9.51
C GLY A 113 0.71 -0.57 -7.99
N ARG A 114 0.16 0.48 -7.37
CA ARG A 114 0.15 0.66 -5.91
C ARG A 114 -0.66 -0.42 -5.20
N GLU A 115 -1.89 -0.67 -5.62
CA GLU A 115 -2.75 -1.71 -5.05
C GLU A 115 -2.10 -3.10 -5.17
N GLN A 116 -1.49 -3.39 -6.32
CA GLN A 116 -0.79 -4.66 -6.51
C GLN A 116 0.42 -4.79 -5.58
N ALA A 117 1.22 -3.74 -5.44
CA ALA A 117 2.37 -3.75 -4.53
C ALA A 117 1.94 -3.94 -3.07
N ALA A 118 0.92 -3.21 -2.61
CA ALA A 118 0.38 -3.33 -1.26
C ALA A 118 -0.20 -4.74 -1.00
N MET A 119 -0.97 -5.29 -1.94
CA MET A 119 -1.48 -6.66 -1.88
C MET A 119 -0.35 -7.69 -1.71
N GLU A 120 0.67 -7.65 -2.56
CA GLU A 120 1.79 -8.60 -2.54
C GLU A 120 2.62 -8.46 -1.25
N GLN A 121 2.80 -7.23 -0.75
CA GLN A 121 3.41 -6.97 0.55
C GLN A 121 2.62 -7.61 1.68
N TYR A 122 1.31 -7.39 1.74
CA TYR A 122 0.47 -7.91 2.81
C TYR A 122 0.35 -9.44 2.78
N ILE A 123 0.35 -10.05 1.59
CA ILE A 123 0.46 -11.51 1.46
C ILE A 123 1.76 -11.99 2.10
N THR A 124 2.89 -11.44 1.66
CA THR A 124 4.22 -11.82 2.15
C THR A 124 4.31 -11.64 3.67
N LEU A 125 3.86 -10.48 4.17
CA LEU A 125 3.84 -10.19 5.60
C LEU A 125 3.02 -11.17 6.40
N SER A 126 1.87 -11.59 5.87
CA SER A 126 1.04 -12.57 6.55
C SER A 126 1.71 -13.95 6.65
N GLU A 127 2.52 -14.35 5.68
CA GLU A 127 3.24 -15.64 5.68
C GLU A 127 4.37 -15.64 6.72
N GLU A 128 5.05 -14.50 6.84
CA GLU A 128 6.21 -14.29 7.70
C GLU A 128 5.87 -13.94 9.15
N THR A 129 4.67 -13.44 9.40
CA THR A 129 4.15 -13.11 10.74
C THR A 129 3.69 -14.40 11.46
N PRO A 130 4.07 -14.64 12.72
CA PRO A 130 3.52 -15.71 13.54
C PRO A 130 1.99 -15.63 13.67
N PRO A 131 1.29 -16.76 13.90
CA PRO A 131 -0.16 -16.76 14.07
C PRO A 131 -0.63 -15.79 15.15
N GLY A 132 -1.70 -15.05 14.86
CA GLY A 132 -2.29 -14.07 15.78
C GLY A 132 -2.94 -12.89 15.05
N PRO A 133 -3.45 -11.90 15.79
CA PRO A 133 -4.24 -10.80 15.22
C PRO A 133 -3.54 -10.01 14.11
N ILE A 134 -2.21 -9.83 14.18
CA ILE A 134 -1.46 -9.11 13.14
C ILE A 134 -1.35 -9.92 11.84
N GLN A 135 -1.22 -11.25 11.92
CA GLN A 135 -1.24 -12.09 10.72
C GLN A 135 -2.62 -12.01 10.04
N ASP A 136 -3.69 -12.09 10.83
CA ASP A 136 -5.05 -11.99 10.32
C ASP A 136 -5.34 -10.62 9.70
N LEU A 137 -4.82 -9.55 10.31
CA LEU A 137 -4.86 -8.20 9.76
C LEU A 137 -4.21 -8.14 8.38
N PHE A 138 -2.97 -8.61 8.22
CA PHE A 138 -2.29 -8.60 6.92
C PHE A 138 -3.06 -9.41 5.87
N ARG A 139 -3.65 -10.55 6.25
CA ARG A 139 -4.52 -11.32 5.33
C ARG A 139 -5.78 -10.56 4.94
N SER A 140 -6.34 -9.76 5.85
CA SER A 140 -7.50 -8.92 5.56
C SER A 140 -7.14 -7.81 4.59
N LEU A 141 -6.07 -7.06 4.86
CA LEU A 141 -5.60 -5.97 4.01
C LEU A 141 -5.26 -6.47 2.60
N ALA A 142 -4.56 -7.60 2.47
CA ALA A 142 -4.30 -8.20 1.16
C ALA A 142 -5.58 -8.48 0.33
N LYS A 143 -6.67 -8.88 0.99
CA LYS A 143 -7.97 -9.10 0.30
C LYS A 143 -8.64 -7.78 -0.06
N GLU A 144 -8.48 -6.77 0.79
CA GLU A 144 -8.98 -5.42 0.58
C GLU A 144 -8.32 -4.80 -0.67
N GLU A 145 -6.99 -4.82 -0.75
CA GLU A 145 -6.26 -4.27 -1.92
C GLU A 145 -6.56 -5.03 -3.20
N LEU A 146 -6.79 -6.35 -3.13
CA LEU A 146 -7.25 -7.10 -4.29
C LEU A 146 -8.61 -6.58 -4.79
N SER A 147 -9.53 -6.25 -3.88
CA SER A 147 -10.83 -5.68 -4.23
C SER A 147 -10.69 -4.28 -4.81
N HIS A 148 -9.86 -3.42 -4.22
CA HIS A 148 -9.56 -2.09 -4.75
C HIS A 148 -8.96 -2.18 -6.16
N LYS A 149 -7.97 -3.06 -6.35
CA LYS A 149 -7.37 -3.34 -7.65
C LYS A 149 -8.41 -3.74 -8.70
N GLN A 150 -9.28 -4.70 -8.38
CA GLN A 150 -10.33 -5.16 -9.30
C GLN A 150 -11.30 -4.03 -9.68
N GLU A 151 -11.62 -3.13 -8.74
CA GLU A 151 -12.47 -1.98 -9.02
C GLU A 151 -11.77 -0.95 -9.91
N LEU A 152 -10.48 -0.67 -9.65
CA LEU A 152 -9.67 0.19 -10.52
C LEU A 152 -9.50 -0.40 -11.92
N GLU A 153 -9.36 -1.72 -12.06
CA GLU A 153 -9.26 -2.40 -13.37
C GLU A 153 -10.52 -2.17 -14.21
N LYS A 154 -11.72 -2.24 -13.59
CA LYS A 154 -12.98 -1.92 -14.28
C LYS A 154 -13.02 -0.47 -14.74
N ARG A 155 -12.66 0.46 -13.85
CA ARG A 155 -12.65 1.90 -14.15
C ARG A 155 -11.64 2.25 -15.25
N TYR A 156 -10.48 1.60 -15.24
CA TYR A 156 -9.49 1.71 -16.30
C TYR A 156 -10.03 1.19 -17.63
N TYR A 157 -10.67 0.02 -17.63
CA TYR A 157 -11.31 -0.54 -18.82
C TYR A 157 -12.37 0.42 -19.39
N GLU A 158 -13.23 0.96 -18.54
CA GLU A 158 -14.22 1.96 -18.94
C GLU A 158 -13.58 3.23 -19.51
N LEU A 159 -12.52 3.77 -18.90
CA LEU A 159 -11.81 4.94 -19.40
C LEU A 159 -11.28 4.71 -20.82
N VAL A 160 -10.59 3.59 -21.04
CA VAL A 160 -9.97 3.25 -22.34
C VAL A 160 -11.03 3.00 -23.42
N HIS A 161 -12.13 2.32 -23.10
CA HIS A 161 -13.15 1.94 -24.08
C HIS A 161 -14.26 2.99 -24.28
N SER A 162 -14.42 3.94 -23.36
CA SER A 162 -15.34 5.09 -23.52
C SER A 162 -14.73 6.26 -24.31
N GLY A 163 -13.40 6.26 -24.53
CA GLY A 163 -12.68 7.27 -25.32
C GLY A 163 -12.69 7.05 -26.83
N GLY A 164 -13.35 6.00 -27.32
CA GLY A 164 -13.50 5.71 -28.75
C GLY A 164 -14.81 6.24 -29.31
N VAL A 165 -14.83 7.50 -29.76
CA VAL A 165 -15.81 8.03 -30.73
C VAL A 165 -15.08 8.84 -31.77
#